data_AF-K2R6L5-F1
#
_entry.id   AF-K2R6L5-F1
#
_cell.length_a   1.000
_cell.length_b   1.000
_cell.length_c   1.000
_cell.angle_alpha   90.00
_cell.angle_beta   90.00
_cell.angle_gamma   90.00
#
_symmetry.space_group_name_H-M   'P 1'
#
loop_
_entity.id
_entity.type
_entity.pdbx_description
1 polymer ?
#
loop_
_entity_poly.entity_id
_entity_poly.type
_entity_poly.pdbx_seq_one_letter_code
_entity_poly.pdbx_strand_id
1 'polypeptide(L)'
;MHLPSDDSKNVYLLEAYHMLHCLYVIRKTFWEAVNREEYTFNPPHSGHCFDALRQFIVCKADNTPLFTFGRNTAGDKQYRQCRDWNALRDYATKHTACYRDFPKDLTKEERERFPLGDHFGYCDDGDDGVVVDASRKMTELTLEEFEAANHHPHVAI
;
A
#
# COMPACT_ATOMS: atom_id res chain seq x y z
N MET A 1 13.57 9.74 -1.45
CA MET A 1 14.42 10.65 -0.64
C MET A 1 15.65 9.89 -0.18
N HIS A 2 16.75 10.58 0.17
CA HIS A 2 17.92 9.91 0.74
C HIS A 2 17.58 9.29 2.10
N LEU A 3 18.21 8.16 2.42
CA LEU A 3 18.12 7.57 3.74
C LEU A 3 18.88 8.47 4.72
N PRO A 4 18.26 8.99 5.80
CA PRO A 4 18.92 9.96 6.68
C PRO A 4 20.23 9.47 7.32
N SER A 5 20.42 8.15 7.43
CA SER A 5 21.64 7.53 7.96
C SER A 5 22.70 7.19 6.90
N ASP A 6 22.35 7.23 5.60
CA ASP A 6 23.24 6.86 4.48
C ASP A 6 22.77 7.53 3.19
N ASP A 7 23.39 8.68 2.86
CA ASP A 7 23.04 9.48 1.68
C ASP A 7 23.34 8.78 0.34
N SER A 8 24.11 7.69 0.34
CA SER A 8 24.33 6.86 -0.86
C SER A 8 23.11 6.02 -1.24
N LYS A 9 22.13 5.93 -0.33
CA LYS A 9 20.91 5.14 -0.49
C LYS A 9 19.69 6.04 -0.54
N ASN A 10 18.65 5.55 -1.21
CA ASN A 10 17.34 6.19 -1.25
C ASN A 10 16.30 5.27 -0.63
N VAL A 11 15.33 5.85 0.06
CA VAL A 11 14.16 5.17 0.63
C VAL A 11 13.10 5.00 -0.45
N TYR A 12 12.60 3.77 -0.59
CA TYR A 12 11.53 3.40 -1.51
C TYR A 12 10.37 2.74 -0.77
N LEU A 13 9.16 2.94 -1.26
CA LEU A 13 7.96 2.23 -0.82
C LEU A 13 7.54 1.24 -1.89
N LEU A 14 7.15 0.04 -1.48
CA LEU A 14 6.50 -0.90 -2.37
C LEU A 14 5.12 -0.36 -2.74
N GLU A 15 4.87 -0.24 -4.06
CA GLU A 15 3.63 0.34 -4.62
C GLU A 15 2.37 -0.25 -3.98
N ALA A 16 2.32 -1.56 -3.74
CA ALA A 16 1.16 -2.23 -3.16
C ALA A 16 0.84 -1.72 -1.74
N TYR A 17 1.86 -1.56 -0.88
CA TYR A 17 1.67 -0.99 0.46
C TYR A 17 1.29 0.49 0.39
N HIS A 18 1.88 1.25 -0.53
CA HIS A 18 1.50 2.64 -0.77
C HIS A 18 0.03 2.79 -1.22
N MET A 19 -0.46 1.87 -2.06
CA MET A 19 -1.85 1.84 -2.51
C MET A 19 -2.83 1.48 -1.37
N LEU A 20 -2.44 0.61 -0.43
CA LEU A 20 -3.23 0.33 0.78
C LEU A 20 -3.31 1.56 1.69
N HIS A 21 -2.18 2.25 1.91
CA HIS A 21 -2.14 3.52 2.63
C HIS A 21 -3.08 4.57 1.99
N CYS A 22 -2.97 4.76 0.68
CA CYS A 22 -3.81 5.68 -0.07
C CYS A 22 -5.30 5.37 0.09
N LEU A 23 -5.68 4.08 0.05
CA LEU A 23 -7.06 3.65 0.27
C LEU A 23 -7.54 4.00 1.68
N TYR A 24 -6.70 3.77 2.70
CA TYR A 24 -7.03 4.14 4.08
C TYR A 24 -7.24 5.66 4.22
N VAL A 25 -6.32 6.47 3.72
CA VAL A 25 -6.40 7.95 3.78
C VAL A 25 -7.67 8.44 3.08
N ILE A 26 -7.92 8.02 1.84
CA ILE A 26 -9.11 8.43 1.08
C ILE A 26 -10.40 8.04 1.82
N ARG A 27 -10.48 6.79 2.30
CA ARG A 27 -11.67 6.29 3.02
C ARG A 27 -11.89 7.07 4.31
N LYS A 28 -10.84 7.31 5.09
CA LYS A 28 -10.92 8.02 6.37
C LYS A 28 -11.35 9.48 6.14
N THR A 29 -10.68 10.19 5.24
CA THR A 29 -11.02 11.59 4.90
C THR A 29 -12.44 11.70 4.34
N PHE A 30 -12.90 10.74 3.52
CA PHE A 30 -14.27 10.74 3.01
C PHE A 30 -15.31 10.67 4.14
N TRP A 31 -15.16 9.72 5.07
CA TRP A 31 -16.12 9.57 6.17
C TRP A 31 -16.04 10.73 7.17
N GLU A 32 -14.85 11.26 7.44
CA GLU A 32 -14.69 12.47 8.26
C GLU A 32 -15.41 13.67 7.62
N ALA A 33 -15.29 13.87 6.31
CA ALA A 33 -16.00 14.93 5.59
C ALA A 33 -17.52 14.76 5.66
N VAL A 34 -18.03 13.54 5.44
CA VAL A 34 -19.47 13.22 5.51
C VAL A 34 -20.02 13.48 6.90
N ASN A 35 -19.29 13.06 7.94
CA ASN A 35 -19.69 13.20 9.33
C ASN A 35 -19.41 14.59 9.92
N ARG A 36 -18.71 15.46 9.19
CA ARG A 36 -18.23 16.77 9.65
C ARG A 36 -17.30 16.66 10.87
N GLU A 37 -16.48 15.61 10.88
CA GLU A 37 -15.43 15.40 11.86
C GLU A 37 -14.18 16.23 11.49
N GLU A 38 -13.30 16.42 12.47
CA GLU A 38 -11.97 16.95 12.20
C GLU A 38 -11.16 15.93 11.40
N TYR A 39 -10.42 16.40 10.39
CA TYR A 39 -9.63 15.51 9.55
C TYR A 39 -8.41 14.95 10.29
N THR A 40 -8.25 13.62 10.25
CA THR A 40 -7.03 12.93 10.72
C THR A 40 -5.84 13.29 9.83
N PHE A 41 -6.07 13.36 8.51
CA PHE A 41 -5.06 13.74 7.52
C PHE A 41 -5.43 15.06 6.85
N ASN A 42 -4.45 15.94 6.63
CA ASN A 42 -4.68 17.18 5.89
C ASN A 42 -5.25 16.85 4.49
N PRO A 43 -6.39 17.42 4.05
CA PRO A 43 -7.05 17.06 2.79
C PRO A 43 -6.18 17.00 1.51
N PRO A 44 -5.13 17.81 1.33
CA PRO A 44 -4.18 17.65 0.22
C PRO A 44 -3.52 16.27 0.15
N HIS A 45 -3.42 15.54 1.26
CA HIS A 45 -2.93 14.16 1.27
C HIS A 45 -3.86 13.25 0.45
N SER A 46 -5.18 13.33 0.66
CA SER A 46 -6.15 12.65 -0.22
C SER A 46 -6.00 13.07 -1.69
N GLY A 47 -5.69 14.35 -1.94
CA GLY A 47 -5.38 14.84 -3.30
C GLY A 47 -4.20 14.12 -3.95
N HIS A 48 -3.12 13.90 -3.22
CA HIS A 48 -1.99 13.09 -3.68
C HIS A 48 -2.39 11.62 -3.90
N CYS A 49 -3.12 11.03 -2.96
CA CYS A 49 -3.60 9.65 -3.08
C CYS A 49 -4.48 9.43 -4.32
N PHE A 50 -5.30 10.41 -4.71
CA PHE A 50 -6.07 10.35 -5.95
C PHE A 50 -5.18 10.34 -7.20
N ASP A 51 -4.10 11.14 -7.24
CA ASP A 51 -3.18 11.10 -8.37
C ASP A 51 -2.34 9.82 -8.39
N ALA A 52 -1.91 9.31 -7.24
CA ALA A 52 -1.24 8.02 -7.14
C ALA A 52 -2.13 6.88 -7.69
N LEU A 53 -3.41 6.85 -7.30
CA LEU A 53 -4.38 5.89 -7.85
C LEU A 53 -4.57 6.05 -9.37
N ARG A 54 -4.63 7.29 -9.87
CA ARG A 54 -4.71 7.55 -11.32
C ARG A 54 -3.47 7.02 -12.04
N GLN A 55 -2.27 7.28 -11.52
CA GLN A 55 -1.02 6.78 -12.08
C GLN A 55 -1.00 5.25 -12.08
N PHE A 56 -1.37 4.61 -10.96
CA PHE A 56 -1.46 3.16 -10.86
C PHE A 56 -2.39 2.57 -11.94
N ILE A 57 -3.59 3.14 -12.12
CA ILE A 57 -4.57 2.68 -13.12
C ILE A 57 -3.99 2.79 -14.54
N VAL A 58 -3.40 3.94 -14.88
CA VAL A 58 -2.84 4.18 -16.22
C VAL A 58 -1.65 3.26 -16.50
N CYS A 59 -0.76 3.09 -15.52
CA CYS A 59 0.46 2.28 -15.68
C CYS A 59 0.18 0.78 -15.69
N LYS A 60 -0.83 0.30 -14.94
CA LYS A 60 -1.22 -1.12 -14.95
C LYS A 60 -2.11 -1.46 -16.12
N ALA A 61 -2.97 -0.54 -16.55
CA ALA A 61 -3.91 -0.70 -17.65
C ALA A 61 -4.59 -2.08 -17.67
N ASP A 62 -5.09 -2.52 -16.50
CA ASP A 62 -5.68 -3.86 -16.32
C ASP A 62 -6.88 -4.03 -17.27
N ASN A 63 -6.79 -5.04 -18.14
CA ASN A 63 -7.77 -5.33 -19.18
C ASN A 63 -8.79 -6.41 -18.78
N THR A 64 -8.86 -6.79 -17.49
CA THR A 64 -9.82 -7.77 -17.00
C THR A 64 -11.25 -7.27 -17.22
N PRO A 65 -12.08 -7.98 -18.01
CA PRO A 65 -13.47 -7.57 -18.22
C PRO A 65 -14.25 -7.67 -16.91
N LEU A 66 -15.05 -6.65 -16.60
CA LEU A 66 -15.89 -6.63 -15.41
C LEU A 66 -17.31 -7.07 -15.77
N PHE A 67 -17.78 -8.14 -15.13
CA PHE A 67 -19.16 -8.55 -15.22
C PHE A 67 -20.07 -7.51 -14.54
N THR A 68 -21.18 -7.13 -15.16
CA THR A 68 -22.15 -6.19 -14.59
C THR A 68 -23.54 -6.80 -14.53
N PHE A 69 -24.25 -6.53 -13.44
CA PHE A 69 -25.68 -6.84 -13.27
C PHE A 69 -26.56 -5.61 -13.56
N GLY A 70 -25.98 -4.51 -14.08
CA GLY A 70 -26.60 -3.19 -14.08
C GLY A 70 -26.49 -2.49 -12.71
N ARG A 71 -27.27 -1.42 -12.48
CA ARG A 71 -27.35 -0.70 -11.19
C ARG A 71 -26.05 0.00 -10.72
N ASN A 72 -25.26 0.50 -11.67
CA ASN A 72 -24.03 1.23 -11.40
C ASN A 72 -22.97 0.41 -10.62
N THR A 73 -23.00 -0.92 -10.73
CA THR A 73 -21.93 -1.79 -10.21
C THR A 73 -21.34 -2.68 -11.30
N ALA A 74 -20.04 -2.97 -11.16
CA ALA A 74 -19.29 -3.80 -12.10
C ALA A 74 -18.18 -4.54 -11.34
N GLY A 75 -18.03 -5.84 -11.61
CA GLY A 75 -17.02 -6.68 -10.98
C GLY A 75 -17.34 -7.11 -9.54
N ASP A 76 -18.53 -6.80 -9.02
CA ASP A 76 -18.96 -7.21 -7.68
C ASP A 76 -18.92 -8.73 -7.54
N LYS A 77 -18.21 -9.22 -6.51
CA LYS A 77 -18.00 -10.66 -6.24
C LYS A 77 -17.34 -11.43 -7.40
N GLN A 78 -16.80 -10.74 -8.40
CA GLN A 78 -16.05 -11.38 -9.48
C GLN A 78 -14.71 -11.88 -8.93
N TYR A 79 -14.39 -13.15 -9.23
CA TYR A 79 -13.09 -13.70 -8.90
C TYR A 79 -11.98 -12.94 -9.64
N ARG A 80 -10.90 -12.65 -8.93
CA ARG A 80 -9.68 -12.04 -9.46
C ARG A 80 -8.52 -12.99 -9.25
N GLN A 81 -7.64 -13.06 -10.23
CA GLN A 81 -6.36 -13.70 -10.07
C GLN A 81 -5.40 -12.66 -9.51
N CYS A 82 -4.95 -12.85 -8.28
CA CYS A 82 -4.04 -11.94 -7.60
C CYS A 82 -2.61 -12.49 -7.65
N ARG A 83 -1.64 -11.57 -7.63
CA ARG A 83 -0.23 -11.91 -7.37
C ARG A 83 -0.09 -12.37 -5.93
N ASP A 84 0.76 -13.37 -5.69
CA ASP A 84 1.01 -13.87 -4.35
C ASP A 84 1.42 -12.74 -3.39
N TRP A 85 0.56 -12.50 -2.40
CA TRP A 85 0.78 -11.47 -1.39
C TRP A 85 1.83 -11.90 -0.38
N ASN A 86 1.94 -13.20 -0.08
CA ASN A 86 2.95 -13.69 0.85
C ASN A 86 4.35 -13.52 0.25
N ALA A 87 4.52 -13.78 -1.04
CA ALA A 87 5.79 -13.52 -1.72
C ALA A 87 6.20 -12.02 -1.64
N LEU A 88 5.24 -11.11 -1.82
CA LEU A 88 5.48 -9.67 -1.63
C LEU A 88 5.84 -9.33 -0.18
N ARG A 89 5.12 -9.91 0.79
CA ARG A 89 5.35 -9.71 2.22
C ARG A 89 6.72 -10.25 2.66
N ASP A 90 7.11 -11.42 2.16
CA ASP A 90 8.42 -12.04 2.43
C ASP A 90 9.56 -11.17 1.89
N TYR A 91 9.42 -10.69 0.65
CA TYR A 91 10.35 -9.72 0.08
C TYR A 91 10.42 -8.45 0.93
N ALA A 92 9.25 -7.90 1.29
CA ALA A 92 9.20 -6.69 2.08
C ALA A 92 9.89 -6.87 3.44
N THR A 93 9.70 -8.03 4.07
CA THR A 93 10.29 -8.37 5.36
C THR A 93 11.79 -8.50 5.28
N LYS A 94 12.29 -9.25 4.28
CA LYS A 94 13.72 -9.42 4.04
C LYS A 94 14.44 -8.09 3.81
N HIS A 95 13.74 -7.14 3.22
CA HIS A 95 14.28 -5.84 2.85
C HIS A 95 13.75 -4.69 3.69
N THR A 96 13.22 -4.92 4.91
CA THR A 96 12.71 -3.83 5.78
C THR A 96 11.67 -2.88 5.16
N ALA A 97 11.08 -3.27 4.03
CA ALA A 97 10.17 -2.47 3.19
C ALA A 97 8.74 -2.38 3.70
N CYS A 98 8.42 -3.13 4.75
CA CYS A 98 7.09 -3.16 5.31
C CYS A 98 6.75 -1.80 5.88
N TYR A 99 5.57 -1.29 5.55
CA TYR A 99 5.16 0.06 5.89
C TYR A 99 3.94 0.04 6.82
N ARG A 100 3.97 0.87 7.86
CA ARG A 100 2.81 1.17 8.71
C ARG A 100 2.50 2.67 8.69
N ASP A 101 1.25 3.05 8.84
CA ASP A 101 0.86 4.46 8.89
C ASP A 101 1.30 5.13 10.19
N PHE A 102 0.87 4.58 11.33
CA PHE A 102 1.26 5.02 12.67
C PHE A 102 0.80 3.98 13.70
N PRO A 103 1.49 3.89 14.85
CA PRO A 103 0.94 3.20 16.01
C PRO A 103 -0.44 3.76 16.40
N LYS A 104 -1.37 2.86 16.76
CA LYS A 104 -2.78 3.20 17.04
C LYS A 104 -2.95 4.07 18.30
N ASP A 105 -1.95 4.05 19.19
CA ASP A 105 -1.90 4.75 20.46
C ASP A 105 -1.32 6.17 20.38
N LEU A 106 -0.84 6.61 19.20
CA LEU A 106 -0.31 7.97 19.04
C LEU A 106 -1.43 9.04 18.99
N THR A 107 -1.19 10.14 19.69
CA THR A 107 -1.95 11.39 19.57
C THR A 107 -1.76 12.04 18.21
N LYS A 108 -2.62 13.01 17.86
CA LYS A 108 -2.51 13.74 16.58
C LYS A 108 -1.16 14.45 16.44
N GLU A 109 -0.70 15.09 17.50
CA GLU A 109 0.57 15.83 17.55
C GLU A 109 1.79 14.92 17.42
N GLU A 110 1.71 13.70 17.98
CA GLU A 110 2.76 12.69 17.84
C GLU A 110 2.81 12.14 16.40
N ARG A 111 1.65 11.92 15.78
CA ARG A 111 1.59 11.48 14.37
C ARG A 111 2.21 12.48 13.40
N GLU A 112 2.00 13.78 13.62
CA GLU A 112 2.59 14.83 12.78
C GLU A 112 4.13 14.89 12.87
N ARG A 113 4.71 14.36 13.95
CA ARG A 113 6.17 14.32 14.17
C ARG A 113 6.75 12.93 14.04
N PHE A 114 5.94 11.95 13.61
CA PHE A 114 6.37 10.57 13.52
C PHE A 114 7.44 10.44 12.42
N PRO A 115 8.67 9.99 12.75
CA PRO A 115 9.77 9.97 11.80
C PRO A 115 9.48 9.02 10.64
N LEU A 116 9.78 9.44 9.40
CA LEU A 116 9.53 8.61 8.21
C LEU A 116 10.17 7.21 8.34
N GLY A 117 11.37 7.11 8.92
CA GLY A 117 12.06 5.83 9.12
C GLY A 117 11.30 4.86 10.03
N ASP A 118 10.52 5.37 10.99
CA ASP A 118 9.80 4.55 11.98
C ASP A 118 8.49 3.96 11.41
N HIS A 119 8.18 4.26 10.16
CA HIS A 119 7.16 3.57 9.39
C HIS A 119 7.67 2.25 8.79
N PHE A 120 8.99 2.09 8.63
CA PHE A 120 9.61 0.95 7.93
C PHE A 120 10.03 -0.17 8.87
N GLY A 121 10.16 -1.39 8.34
CA GLY A 121 10.59 -2.57 9.11
C GLY A 121 9.53 -3.15 10.05
N TYR A 122 8.31 -2.60 10.02
CA TYR A 122 7.17 -3.12 10.79
C TYR A 122 6.34 -4.04 9.92
N CYS A 123 6.88 -5.23 9.70
CA CYS A 123 6.22 -6.30 8.99
C CYS A 123 5.23 -6.99 9.92
N ASP A 124 4.04 -7.20 9.40
CA ASP A 124 2.94 -7.77 10.11
C ASP A 124 2.94 -9.30 10.03
N ASP A 125 2.27 -9.91 11.01
CA ASP A 125 1.75 -11.28 11.01
C ASP A 125 0.36 -11.37 10.33
N GLY A 126 -0.05 -10.33 9.58
CA GLY A 126 -1.36 -10.22 8.90
C GLY A 126 -2.22 -8.99 9.25
N ASP A 127 -1.69 -7.97 9.95
CA ASP A 127 -2.37 -6.69 10.29
C ASP A 127 -2.16 -5.56 9.25
N ASP A 128 -1.55 -5.84 8.09
CA ASP A 128 -1.55 -4.95 6.91
C ASP A 128 -2.95 -4.77 6.27
N GLY A 129 -3.96 -5.40 6.88
CA GLY A 129 -5.35 -5.40 6.43
C GLY A 129 -5.62 -6.41 5.32
N VAL A 130 -4.62 -7.18 4.90
CA VAL A 130 -4.74 -8.21 3.85
C VAL A 130 -4.68 -9.60 4.48
N VAL A 131 -5.85 -10.12 4.79
CA VAL A 131 -6.03 -11.53 5.15
C VAL A 131 -5.90 -12.37 3.88
N VAL A 132 -4.78 -13.07 3.74
CA VAL A 132 -4.55 -13.99 2.62
C VAL A 132 -5.32 -15.28 2.88
N ASP A 133 -6.42 -15.47 2.17
CA ASP A 133 -7.17 -16.72 2.19
C ASP A 133 -6.37 -17.80 1.42
N ALA A 134 -5.80 -18.75 2.16
CA ALA A 134 -5.03 -19.87 1.61
C ALA A 134 -5.85 -20.76 0.64
N SER A 135 -7.17 -20.60 0.55
CA SER A 135 -8.03 -21.32 -0.40
C SER A 135 -8.13 -20.66 -1.79
N ARG A 136 -7.67 -19.40 -1.96
CA ARG A 136 -7.62 -18.74 -3.27
C ARG A 136 -6.34 -19.11 -4.00
N LYS A 137 -6.47 -19.65 -5.21
CA LYS A 137 -5.33 -19.89 -6.12
C LYS A 137 -4.71 -18.56 -6.54
N MET A 138 -3.65 -18.17 -5.85
CA MET A 138 -2.75 -17.08 -6.23
C MET A 138 -1.82 -17.60 -7.33
N THR A 139 -1.38 -16.73 -8.25
CA THR A 139 -0.22 -17.09 -9.08
C THR A 139 1.02 -16.99 -8.22
N GLU A 140 1.73 -18.10 -8.07
CA GLU A 140 3.08 -18.12 -7.52
C GLU A 140 3.96 -17.31 -8.47
N LEU A 141 4.27 -16.08 -8.08
CA LEU A 141 5.56 -15.50 -8.43
C LEU A 141 6.49 -15.99 -7.33
N THR A 142 7.55 -16.71 -7.70
CA THR A 142 8.52 -17.14 -6.69
C THR A 142 9.24 -15.91 -6.13
N LEU A 143 9.75 -16.00 -4.91
CA LEU A 143 10.55 -14.92 -4.32
C LEU A 143 11.71 -14.51 -5.25
N GLU A 144 12.31 -15.49 -5.95
CA GLU A 144 13.39 -15.25 -6.92
C GLU A 144 12.93 -14.39 -8.12
N GLU A 145 11.73 -14.65 -8.64
CA GLU A 145 11.15 -13.84 -9.73
C GLU A 145 10.81 -12.42 -9.26
N PHE A 146 10.37 -12.27 -8.01
CA PHE A 146 10.11 -10.97 -7.40
C PHE A 146 11.42 -10.19 -7.16
N GLU A 147 12.48 -10.86 -6.71
CA GLU A 147 13.82 -10.27 -6.54
C GLU A 147 14.41 -9.81 -7.87
N ALA A 148 14.32 -10.63 -8.92
CA ALA A 148 14.80 -10.28 -10.26
C ALA A 148 14.07 -9.06 -10.84
N ALA A 149 12.77 -8.93 -10.59
CA ALA A 149 11.97 -7.80 -11.05
C ALA A 149 12.30 -6.48 -10.33
N ASN A 150 12.91 -6.53 -9.15
CA ASN A 150 13.13 -5.36 -8.28
C ASN A 150 14.62 -5.11 -7.97
N HIS A 151 15.55 -5.73 -8.70
CA HIS A 151 16.98 -5.55 -8.46
C HIS A 151 17.46 -4.16 -8.92
N HIS A 152 17.72 -3.27 -7.96
CA HIS A 152 18.31 -1.95 -8.21
C HIS A 152 19.41 -1.64 -7.19
N PRO A 153 20.65 -1.35 -7.63
CA PRO A 153 21.83 -1.28 -6.75
C PRO A 153 21.86 -0.10 -5.77
N HIS A 154 20.92 0.85 -5.88
CA HIS A 154 20.85 2.06 -5.04
C HIS A 154 19.55 2.16 -4.23
N VAL A 155 18.82 1.06 -4.14
CA VAL A 155 17.54 0.98 -3.44
C VAL A 155 17.78 0.50 -2.01
N ALA A 156 17.48 1.35 -1.03
CA ALA A 156 17.12 0.89 0.30
C ALA A 156 15.61 0.81 0.35
N ILE A 157 15.11 -0.40 0.48
CA ILE A 157 13.74 -0.62 0.93
C ILE A 157 13.79 -0.84 2.44
#